data_AF-A0AA35SCH1-F1
#
_entry.id   AF-A0AA35SCH1-F1
#
_cell.length_a   1.000
_cell.length_b   1.000
_cell.length_c   1.000
_cell.angle_alpha   90.00
_cell.angle_beta   90.00
_cell.angle_gamma   90.00
#
_symmetry.space_group_name_H-M   'P 1'
#
loop_
_entity.id
_entity.type
_entity.pdbx_description
1 polymer ?
#
loop_
_entity_poly.entity_id
_entity_poly.type
_entity_poly.pdbx_seq_one_letter_code
_entity_poly.pdbx_strand_id
1 'polypeptide(L)'
;MEDVREYGFSVIVDARHSSWHSTKMVLHSLQEVLPGQVHVAYIIQSSHFWQKQATTRGHNKEKKKNRLEFSTIMLSEVDKLKRHIDPSQVTFDLGGYLPYSHDDWIKLRYDLERFIASFNALMEHTSHVEQQLHMQGAEGEGGDVETAEDALTRHIQIHDQLRKAPQSTIREGNELLRRLEQGRDEGGTSAMTPDKINAVTVIRRLLESVNRRQTQMDDMWRERRAVLEQTLELRVFEKALQKVRGWLKARGEETLSSRNDIGEDLDSTQLIQEQHNKFEAKAKSMYNNLTQLRRMADRFAGKSHFAADTLQRQVAKLSTKFSRFENHLGERRRIVVGSLRFHTSYKE
;
A
#
# COMPACT_ATOMS: atom_id res chain seq x y z
N MET A 1 -8.69 33.28 -26.37
CA MET A 1 -7.81 33.03 -25.20
C MET A 1 -6.55 32.27 -25.61
N GLU A 2 -6.60 31.35 -26.59
CA GLU A 2 -5.39 30.72 -27.16
C GLU A 2 -4.45 31.73 -27.80
N ASP A 3 -4.97 32.71 -28.56
CA ASP A 3 -4.16 33.78 -29.17
C ASP A 3 -3.36 34.60 -28.15
N VAL A 4 -3.83 34.72 -26.89
CA VAL A 4 -3.15 35.55 -25.86
C VAL A 4 -1.95 34.81 -25.26
N ARG A 5 -1.96 33.47 -25.26
CA ARG A 5 -0.84 32.65 -24.73
C ARG A 5 0.41 32.73 -25.61
N GLU A 6 0.25 33.02 -26.90
CA GLU A 6 1.39 33.22 -27.82
C GLU A 6 2.16 34.51 -27.53
N TYR A 7 1.55 35.48 -26.83
CA TYR A 7 2.18 36.75 -26.46
C TYR A 7 2.92 36.72 -25.12
N GLY A 8 3.10 35.57 -24.46
CA GLY A 8 3.88 35.49 -23.23
C GLY A 8 3.38 36.36 -22.05
N PHE A 9 4.23 36.56 -21.04
CA PHE A 9 3.96 37.33 -19.84
C PHE A 9 4.25 38.82 -20.04
N SER A 10 3.36 39.64 -19.50
CA SER A 10 3.62 41.05 -19.20
C SER A 10 4.08 41.16 -17.75
N VAL A 11 5.24 41.75 -17.50
CA VAL A 11 5.82 41.88 -16.16
C VAL A 11 5.83 43.34 -15.76
N ILE A 12 5.44 43.63 -14.51
CA ILE A 12 5.57 44.96 -13.93
C ILE A 12 6.75 44.92 -12.96
N VAL A 13 7.71 45.82 -13.14
CA VAL A 13 8.85 46.00 -12.23
C VAL A 13 8.73 47.38 -11.59
N ASP A 14 8.32 47.40 -10.32
CA ASP A 14 8.30 48.64 -9.54
C ASP A 14 9.70 48.95 -9.03
N ALA A 15 10.38 49.89 -9.69
CA ALA A 15 11.73 50.34 -9.37
C ALA A 15 11.75 51.76 -8.79
N ARG A 16 10.60 52.29 -8.29
CA ARG A 16 10.50 53.66 -7.76
C ARG A 16 11.52 53.96 -6.65
N HIS A 17 11.90 52.94 -5.88
CA HIS A 17 12.83 53.02 -4.75
C HIS A 17 14.11 52.20 -4.97
N SER A 18 14.43 51.83 -6.21
CA SER A 18 15.57 50.94 -6.53
C SER A 18 16.55 51.59 -7.50
N SER A 19 17.78 51.07 -7.53
CA SER A 19 18.80 51.49 -8.50
C SER A 19 18.58 50.84 -9.86
N TRP A 20 19.00 51.50 -10.95
CA TRP A 20 18.96 50.89 -12.29
C TRP A 20 19.77 49.59 -12.40
N HIS A 21 20.85 49.48 -11.62
CA HIS A 21 21.63 48.26 -11.57
C HIS A 21 20.81 47.08 -11.02
N SER A 22 20.12 47.29 -9.90
CA SER A 22 19.22 46.30 -9.29
C SER A 22 18.08 45.91 -10.24
N THR A 23 17.44 46.89 -10.89
CA THR A 23 16.39 46.65 -11.89
C THR A 23 16.92 45.81 -13.05
N LYS A 24 18.12 46.14 -13.56
CA LYS A 24 18.74 45.38 -14.64
C LYS A 24 19.03 43.93 -14.26
N MET A 25 19.47 43.68 -13.02
CA MET A 25 19.64 42.32 -12.51
C MET A 25 18.32 41.55 -12.55
N VAL A 26 17.23 42.14 -12.05
CA VAL A 26 15.89 41.53 -12.09
C VAL A 26 15.46 41.19 -13.51
N LEU A 27 15.66 42.09 -14.47
CA LEU A 27 15.30 41.85 -15.88
C LEU A 27 16.09 40.71 -16.51
N HIS A 28 17.39 40.60 -16.19
CA HIS A 28 18.19 39.46 -16.66
C HIS A 28 17.77 38.15 -15.99
N SER A 29 17.51 38.16 -14.68
CA SER A 29 16.98 36.98 -13.98
C SER A 29 15.63 36.53 -14.54
N LEU A 30 14.74 37.46 -14.90
CA LEU A 30 13.47 37.13 -15.56
C LEU A 30 13.69 36.42 -16.89
N GLN A 31 14.65 36.87 -17.71
CA GLN A 31 14.98 36.20 -18.97
C GLN A 31 15.57 34.80 -18.75
N GLU A 32 16.42 34.63 -17.73
CA GLU A 32 17.02 33.34 -17.41
C GLU A 32 15.99 32.32 -16.91
N VAL A 33 15.05 32.77 -16.07
CA VAL A 33 14.03 31.90 -15.47
C VAL A 33 12.86 31.65 -16.42
N LEU A 34 12.52 32.61 -17.27
CA LEU A 34 11.38 32.58 -18.19
C LEU A 34 11.82 32.86 -19.65
N PRO A 35 12.73 32.04 -20.23
CA PRO A 35 13.30 32.30 -21.54
C PRO A 35 12.23 32.25 -22.64
N GLY A 36 12.15 33.30 -23.45
CA GLY A 36 11.15 33.43 -24.52
C GLY A 36 9.70 33.54 -24.05
N GLN A 37 9.44 33.56 -22.74
CA GLN A 37 8.09 33.65 -22.19
C GLN A 37 7.72 35.05 -21.76
N VAL A 38 8.67 35.95 -21.51
CA VAL A 38 8.37 37.36 -21.24
C VAL A 38 8.24 38.11 -22.56
N HIS A 39 7.17 38.87 -22.73
CA HIS A 39 6.95 39.67 -23.95
C HIS A 39 7.29 41.14 -23.72
N VAL A 40 6.86 41.68 -22.58
CA VAL A 40 7.10 43.06 -22.21
C VAL A 40 7.32 43.21 -20.70
N ALA A 41 8.24 44.08 -20.32
CA ALA A 41 8.41 44.53 -18.95
C ALA A 41 8.12 46.03 -18.83
N TYR A 42 7.14 46.39 -18.01
CA TYR A 42 6.81 47.77 -17.63
C TYR A 42 7.60 48.15 -16.39
N ILE A 43 8.52 49.10 -16.52
CA ILE A 43 9.44 49.50 -15.45
C ILE A 43 9.01 50.86 -14.92
N ILE A 44 8.53 50.91 -13.67
CA ILE A 44 8.10 52.14 -13.02
C ILE A 44 9.30 52.73 -12.29
N GLN A 45 9.71 53.95 -12.64
CA GLN A 45 10.91 54.58 -12.08
C GLN A 45 10.68 56.04 -11.73
N SER A 46 11.39 56.56 -10.72
CA SER A 46 11.18 57.93 -10.24
C SER A 46 11.51 58.98 -11.30
N SER A 47 10.80 60.12 -11.26
CA SER A 47 11.04 61.27 -12.13
C SER A 47 12.49 61.82 -12.04
N HIS A 48 13.12 61.71 -10.86
CA HIS A 48 14.52 62.08 -10.66
C HIS A 48 15.52 61.23 -11.47
N PHE A 49 15.20 59.96 -11.76
CA PHE A 49 16.03 59.14 -12.64
C PHE A 49 16.06 59.72 -14.06
N TRP A 50 14.91 60.13 -14.59
CA TRP A 50 14.81 60.72 -15.93
C TRP A 50 15.57 62.04 -16.04
N GLN A 51 15.57 62.85 -14.99
CA GLN A 51 16.38 64.07 -14.92
C GLN A 51 17.89 63.78 -14.95
N LYS A 52 18.36 62.73 -14.26
CA LYS A 52 19.76 62.29 -14.29
C LYS A 52 20.17 61.68 -15.62
N GLN A 53 19.29 60.92 -16.28
CA GLN A 53 19.60 60.30 -17.57
C GLN A 53 19.59 61.33 -18.72
N ALA A 54 18.69 62.32 -18.69
CA ALA A 54 18.66 63.42 -19.65
C ALA A 54 19.90 64.32 -19.57
N THR A 55 20.50 64.44 -18.37
CA THR A 55 21.74 65.21 -18.13
C THR A 55 23.01 64.38 -18.35
N THR A 56 22.93 63.05 -18.44
CA THR A 56 24.04 62.14 -18.72
C THR A 56 24.01 61.65 -20.17
N ARG A 57 24.07 62.57 -21.15
CA ARG A 57 24.26 62.22 -22.57
C ARG A 57 25.75 61.93 -22.84
N GLY A 58 26.19 60.74 -22.48
CA GLY A 58 27.55 60.27 -22.74
C GLY A 58 27.60 58.76 -22.89
N HIS A 59 27.78 58.30 -24.14
CA HIS A 59 28.30 57.01 -24.57
C HIS A 59 27.92 55.74 -23.76
N ASN A 60 27.10 54.87 -24.37
CA ASN A 60 27.32 53.44 -24.18
C ASN A 60 26.88 52.62 -25.40
N LYS A 61 27.85 52.05 -26.12
CA LYS A 61 27.64 50.93 -27.03
C LYS A 61 27.43 49.68 -26.17
N GLU A 62 26.18 49.38 -25.84
CA GLU A 62 25.85 48.19 -25.08
C GLU A 62 26.08 46.94 -25.96
N LYS A 63 26.96 46.05 -25.51
CA LYS A 63 27.38 44.84 -26.24
C LYS A 63 26.18 43.90 -26.42
N LYS A 64 26.09 43.23 -27.60
CA LYS A 64 25.06 42.23 -27.98
C LYS A 64 24.70 41.20 -26.89
N LYS A 65 25.61 40.91 -25.97
CA LYS A 65 25.45 39.92 -24.88
C LYS A 65 24.56 40.40 -23.71
N ASN A 66 24.32 41.70 -23.58
CA ASN A 66 23.49 42.30 -22.51
C ASN A 66 22.10 42.74 -22.99
N ARG A 67 21.69 42.33 -24.20
CA ARG A 67 20.40 42.74 -24.75
C ARG A 67 19.30 41.82 -24.21
N LEU A 68 18.27 42.42 -23.63
CA LEU A 68 17.06 41.70 -23.24
C LEU A 68 16.34 41.14 -24.48
N GLU A 69 15.78 39.95 -24.37
CA GLU A 69 15.05 39.25 -25.42
C GLU A 69 13.60 39.74 -25.55
N PHE A 70 13.14 40.54 -24.59
CA PHE A 70 11.78 41.08 -24.52
C PHE A 70 11.76 42.61 -24.50
N SER A 71 10.59 43.18 -24.80
CA SER A 71 10.41 44.63 -24.86
C SER A 71 10.42 45.27 -23.48
N THR A 72 11.01 46.46 -23.33
CA THR A 72 10.94 47.21 -22.06
C THR A 72 10.27 48.57 -22.27
N ILE A 73 9.32 48.91 -21.40
CA ILE A 73 8.59 50.18 -21.42
C ILE A 73 8.80 50.87 -20.08
N MET A 74 9.46 52.03 -20.12
CA MET A 74 9.75 52.81 -18.92
C MET A 74 8.62 53.79 -18.62
N LEU A 75 8.10 53.77 -17.40
CA LEU A 75 7.02 54.62 -16.92
C LEU A 75 7.51 55.55 -15.80
N SER A 76 7.26 56.85 -15.92
CA SER A 76 7.66 57.84 -14.90
C SER A 76 6.73 57.87 -13.68
N GLU A 77 5.51 57.33 -13.83
CA GLU A 77 4.41 57.38 -12.85
C GLU A 77 3.56 56.12 -12.98
N VAL A 78 3.01 55.65 -11.86
CA VAL A 78 2.14 54.47 -11.79
C VAL A 78 0.87 54.66 -12.63
N ASP A 79 0.30 55.87 -12.66
CA ASP A 79 -0.91 56.20 -13.41
C ASP A 79 -0.81 55.93 -14.91
N LYS A 80 0.40 55.84 -15.48
CA LYS A 80 0.58 55.53 -16.90
C LYS A 80 0.36 54.04 -17.20
N LEU A 81 0.37 53.17 -16.18
CA LEU A 81 0.19 51.74 -16.32
C LEU A 81 -1.20 51.38 -16.89
N LYS A 82 -2.25 52.13 -16.51
CA LYS A 82 -3.63 51.93 -17.01
C LYS A 82 -3.81 52.15 -18.52
N ARG A 83 -2.82 52.73 -19.21
CA ARG A 83 -2.80 52.88 -20.67
C ARG A 83 -2.37 51.59 -21.37
N HIS A 84 -1.82 50.64 -20.63
CA HIS A 84 -1.19 49.43 -21.13
C HIS A 84 -1.79 48.15 -20.55
N ILE A 85 -2.22 48.18 -19.28
CA ILE A 85 -2.77 47.03 -18.58
C ILE A 85 -4.13 47.42 -18.00
N ASP A 86 -5.11 46.52 -18.12
CA ASP A 86 -6.42 46.67 -17.50
C ASP A 86 -6.28 46.79 -15.98
N PRO A 87 -6.83 47.84 -15.33
CA PRO A 87 -6.72 48.01 -13.88
C PRO A 87 -7.26 46.84 -13.04
N SER A 88 -8.13 45.98 -13.60
CA SER A 88 -8.58 44.73 -12.95
C SER A 88 -7.49 43.68 -12.77
N GLN A 89 -6.40 43.79 -13.52
CA GLN A 89 -5.25 42.86 -13.47
C GLN A 89 -4.08 43.42 -12.68
N VAL A 90 -4.24 44.59 -12.07
CA VAL A 90 -3.19 45.31 -11.35
C VAL A 90 -3.61 45.45 -9.88
N THR A 91 -2.67 45.31 -8.96
CA THR A 91 -2.90 45.42 -7.52
C THR A 91 -3.14 46.86 -7.07
N PHE A 92 -3.74 47.04 -5.89
CA PHE A 92 -4.12 48.37 -5.37
C PHE A 92 -2.94 49.34 -5.21
N ASP A 93 -1.77 48.84 -4.79
CA ASP A 93 -0.52 49.60 -4.65
C ASP A 93 0.04 50.13 -5.98
N LEU A 94 -0.41 49.54 -7.09
CA LEU A 94 -0.08 49.92 -8.46
C LEU A 94 -1.26 50.59 -9.20
N GLY A 95 -2.28 51.04 -8.46
CA GLY A 95 -3.40 51.81 -9.00
C GLY A 95 -4.49 50.98 -9.70
N GLY A 96 -4.51 49.67 -9.48
CA GLY A 96 -5.57 48.77 -9.94
C GLY A 96 -6.54 48.35 -8.82
N TYR A 97 -7.31 47.31 -9.08
CA TYR A 97 -8.29 46.75 -8.12
C TYR A 97 -8.29 45.22 -8.09
N LEU A 98 -7.20 44.57 -8.52
CA LEU A 98 -7.00 43.13 -8.37
C LEU A 98 -6.89 42.77 -6.88
N PRO A 99 -7.81 41.94 -6.34
CA PRO A 99 -7.70 41.46 -4.95
C PRO A 99 -6.60 40.40 -4.86
N TYR A 100 -5.37 40.83 -4.63
CA TYR A 100 -4.21 39.97 -4.43
C TYR A 100 -3.49 40.32 -3.12
N SER A 101 -3.13 39.28 -2.39
CA SER A 101 -2.36 39.34 -1.15
C SER A 101 -1.18 38.39 -1.30
N HIS A 102 0.03 38.95 -1.30
CA HIS A 102 1.25 38.17 -1.48
C HIS A 102 1.44 37.17 -0.34
N ASP A 103 1.16 37.59 0.90
CA ASP A 103 1.27 36.74 2.08
C ASP A 103 0.28 35.56 2.02
N ASP A 104 -0.96 35.80 1.58
CA ASP A 104 -1.95 34.75 1.42
C ASP A 104 -1.59 33.78 0.30
N TRP A 105 -1.05 34.30 -0.82
CA TRP A 105 -0.59 33.48 -1.93
C TRP A 105 0.59 32.60 -1.51
N ILE A 106 1.60 33.15 -0.82
CA ILE A 106 2.74 32.38 -0.29
C ILE A 106 2.23 31.31 0.66
N LYS A 107 1.36 31.66 1.60
CA LYS A 107 0.81 30.72 2.59
C LYS A 107 0.05 29.58 1.92
N LEU A 108 -0.80 29.90 0.94
CA LEU A 108 -1.50 28.89 0.13
C LEU A 108 -0.51 27.96 -0.57
N ARG A 109 0.50 28.54 -1.23
CA ARG A 109 1.46 27.76 -1.99
C ARG A 109 2.28 26.83 -1.10
N TYR A 110 2.76 27.35 0.03
CA TYR A 110 3.49 26.59 1.04
C TYR A 110 2.65 25.42 1.58
N ASP A 111 1.41 25.69 1.99
CA ASP A 111 0.49 24.69 2.51
C ASP A 111 0.18 23.60 1.46
N LEU A 112 -0.03 23.99 0.20
CA LEU A 112 -0.29 23.08 -0.91
C LEU A 112 0.93 22.20 -1.22
N GLU A 113 2.13 22.77 -1.30
CA GLU A 113 3.37 22.04 -1.57
C GLU A 113 3.68 21.03 -0.46
N ARG A 114 3.47 21.43 0.80
CA ARG A 114 3.58 20.52 1.95
C ARG A 114 2.64 19.33 1.82
N PHE A 115 1.37 19.56 1.51
CA PHE A 115 0.41 18.48 1.28
C PHE A 115 0.80 17.58 0.10
N ILE A 116 1.28 18.16 -1.01
CA ILE A 116 1.77 17.39 -2.15
C ILE A 116 2.97 16.53 -1.76
N ALA A 117 3.89 17.05 -0.95
CA ALA A 117 5.02 16.27 -0.43
C ALA A 117 4.54 15.11 0.46
N SER A 118 3.60 15.37 1.38
CA SER A 118 2.96 14.32 2.20
C SER A 118 2.28 13.25 1.35
N PHE A 119 1.58 13.65 0.28
CA PHE A 119 0.96 12.73 -0.68
C PHE A 119 2.00 11.87 -1.39
N ASN A 120 3.06 12.47 -1.93
CA ASN A 120 4.09 11.75 -2.67
C ASN A 120 4.81 10.72 -1.77
N ALA A 121 5.15 11.11 -0.54
CA ALA A 121 5.77 10.20 0.44
C ALA A 121 4.86 9.00 0.75
N LEU A 122 3.55 9.22 0.89
CA LEU A 122 2.58 8.13 1.08
C LEU A 122 2.51 7.20 -0.14
N MET A 123 2.47 7.75 -1.36
CA MET A 123 2.44 6.96 -2.58
C MET A 123 3.71 6.12 -2.76
N GLU A 124 4.88 6.69 -2.47
CA GLU A 124 6.17 5.98 -2.50
C GLU A 124 6.21 4.85 -1.47
N HIS A 125 5.84 5.15 -0.22
CA HIS A 125 5.78 4.15 0.85
C HIS A 125 4.85 2.99 0.51
N THR A 126 3.63 3.28 0.05
CA THR A 126 2.69 2.22 -0.34
C THR A 126 3.19 1.42 -1.54
N SER A 127 3.86 2.05 -2.50
CA SER A 127 4.44 1.34 -3.67
C SER A 127 5.57 0.40 -3.26
N HIS A 128 6.42 0.83 -2.32
CA HIS A 128 7.50 -0.01 -1.80
C HIS A 128 6.96 -1.27 -1.12
N VAL A 129 5.93 -1.12 -0.28
CA VAL A 129 5.27 -2.24 0.38
C VAL A 129 4.65 -3.20 -0.64
N GLU A 130 3.97 -2.69 -1.65
CA GLU A 130 3.40 -3.52 -2.72
C GLU A 130 4.49 -4.36 -3.41
N GLN A 131 5.63 -3.76 -3.72
CA GLN A 131 6.77 -4.47 -4.30
C GLN A 131 7.31 -5.55 -3.34
N GLN A 132 7.44 -5.25 -2.05
CA GLN A 132 7.87 -6.23 -1.05
C GLN A 132 6.91 -7.42 -0.96
N LEU A 133 5.59 -7.17 -0.97
CA LEU A 133 4.57 -8.22 -0.95
C LEU A 133 4.64 -9.12 -2.18
N HIS A 134 4.88 -8.56 -3.37
CA HIS A 134 5.07 -9.33 -4.59
C HIS A 134 6.30 -10.24 -4.50
N MET A 135 7.42 -9.75 -3.95
CA MET A 135 8.64 -10.54 -3.78
C MET A 135 8.47 -11.68 -2.77
N GLN A 136 7.72 -11.44 -1.68
CA GLN A 136 7.44 -12.45 -0.65
C GLN A 136 6.44 -13.53 -1.11
N GLY A 137 5.80 -13.35 -2.27
CA GLY A 137 4.83 -14.30 -2.86
C GLY A 137 5.31 -15.75 -2.88
N ALA A 138 6.62 -15.97 -3.08
CA ALA A 138 7.25 -17.28 -3.26
C ALA A 138 7.77 -17.95 -1.95
N GLU A 139 7.91 -17.23 -0.84
CA GLU A 139 8.62 -17.76 0.34
C GLU A 139 7.77 -18.66 1.25
N GLY A 140 6.45 -18.76 1.02
CA GLY A 140 5.52 -19.59 1.82
C GLY A 140 5.36 -21.04 1.34
N GLU A 141 5.87 -21.38 0.15
CA GLU A 141 5.61 -22.68 -0.50
C GLU A 141 6.47 -23.83 0.05
N GLY A 142 7.44 -23.56 0.94
CA GLY A 142 8.37 -24.56 1.49
C GLY A 142 8.40 -24.72 3.02
N GLY A 143 7.58 -23.96 3.77
CA GLY A 143 7.64 -23.91 5.24
C GLY A 143 6.83 -25.00 5.98
N ASP A 144 7.09 -25.14 7.29
CA ASP A 144 6.27 -25.91 8.23
C ASP A 144 5.09 -25.08 8.80
N VAL A 145 4.42 -25.59 9.84
CA VAL A 145 3.26 -24.89 10.44
C VAL A 145 3.67 -23.58 11.09
N GLU A 146 4.78 -23.55 11.82
CA GLU A 146 5.24 -22.37 12.58
C GLU A 146 5.62 -21.24 11.63
N THR A 147 6.39 -21.54 10.60
CA THR A 147 6.74 -20.56 9.55
C THR A 147 5.52 -20.00 8.81
N ALA A 148 4.48 -20.82 8.59
CA ALA A 148 3.22 -20.36 8.00
C ALA A 148 2.40 -19.47 8.95
N GLU A 149 2.36 -19.80 10.25
CA GLU A 149 1.73 -18.98 11.29
C GLU A 149 2.41 -17.62 11.44
N ASP A 150 3.75 -17.61 11.45
CA ASP A 150 4.56 -16.39 11.51
C ASP A 150 4.32 -15.50 10.30
N ALA A 151 4.27 -16.08 9.10
CA ALA A 151 3.99 -15.33 7.87
C ALA A 151 2.61 -14.66 7.91
N LEU A 152 1.57 -15.38 8.37
CA LEU A 152 0.23 -14.82 8.52
C LEU A 152 0.18 -13.72 9.59
N THR A 153 0.85 -13.92 10.73
CA THR A 153 0.91 -12.94 11.82
C THR A 153 1.60 -11.66 11.37
N ARG A 154 2.75 -11.79 10.70
CA ARG A 154 3.50 -10.65 10.15
C ARG A 154 2.68 -9.88 9.12
N HIS A 155 1.96 -10.59 8.25
CA HIS A 155 1.05 -10.00 7.27
C HIS A 155 -0.04 -9.14 7.93
N ILE A 156 -0.71 -9.68 8.96
CA ILE A 156 -1.75 -8.95 9.71
C ILE A 156 -1.16 -7.70 10.39
N GLN A 157 0.01 -7.83 11.01
CA GLN A 157 0.66 -6.72 11.69
C GLN A 157 1.04 -5.58 10.74
N ILE A 158 1.60 -5.90 9.57
CA ILE A 158 1.97 -4.90 8.57
C ILE A 158 0.72 -4.23 7.99
N HIS A 159 -0.35 -4.99 7.71
CA HIS A 159 -1.63 -4.43 7.24
C HIS A 159 -2.21 -3.41 8.22
N ASP A 160 -2.24 -3.74 9.52
CA ASP A 160 -2.76 -2.86 10.56
C ASP A 160 -1.98 -1.53 10.70
N GLN A 161 -0.67 -1.57 10.49
CA GLN A 161 0.16 -0.37 10.46
C GLN A 161 -0.15 0.50 9.23
N LEU A 162 -0.25 -0.12 8.05
CA LEU A 162 -0.47 0.58 6.80
C LEU A 162 -1.87 1.17 6.66
N ARG A 163 -2.88 0.51 7.24
CA ARG A 163 -4.25 1.01 7.26
C ARG A 163 -4.36 2.40 7.92
N LYS A 164 -3.43 2.73 8.82
CA LYS A 164 -3.37 4.03 9.51
C LYS A 164 -2.53 5.07 8.76
N ALA A 165 -1.63 4.64 7.87
CA ALA A 165 -0.70 5.52 7.15
C ALA A 165 -1.38 6.69 6.38
N PRO A 166 -2.50 6.49 5.64
CA PRO A 166 -3.08 7.59 4.87
C PRO A 166 -3.83 8.64 5.72
N GLN A 167 -4.09 8.36 7.01
CA GLN A 167 -4.99 9.19 7.83
C GLN A 167 -4.47 10.61 8.02
N SER A 168 -3.16 10.81 8.19
CA SER A 168 -2.56 12.14 8.34
C SER A 168 -2.69 12.95 7.05
N THR A 169 -2.35 12.37 5.91
CA THR A 169 -2.45 13.00 4.58
C THR A 169 -3.91 13.36 4.25
N ILE A 170 -4.86 12.47 4.55
CA ILE A 170 -6.29 12.74 4.35
C ILE A 170 -6.75 13.90 5.23
N ARG A 171 -6.36 13.93 6.50
CA ARG A 171 -6.69 15.03 7.43
C ARG A 171 -6.10 16.35 6.94
N GLU A 172 -4.83 16.36 6.53
CA GLU A 172 -4.16 17.54 5.98
C GLU A 172 -4.90 18.08 4.75
N GLY A 173 -5.19 17.23 3.76
CA GLY A 173 -5.91 17.65 2.55
C GLY A 173 -7.33 18.15 2.83
N ASN A 174 -8.08 17.50 3.72
CA ASN A 174 -9.42 17.94 4.10
C ASN A 174 -9.40 19.29 4.85
N GLU A 175 -8.42 19.52 5.72
CA GLU A 175 -8.29 20.79 6.43
C GLU A 175 -7.94 21.94 5.46
N LEU A 176 -7.06 21.69 4.49
CA LEU A 176 -6.76 22.67 3.44
C LEU A 176 -7.99 22.99 2.59
N LEU A 177 -8.73 21.96 2.20
CA LEU A 177 -9.96 22.11 1.42
C LEU A 177 -11.02 22.90 2.20
N ARG A 178 -11.20 22.58 3.49
CA ARG A 178 -12.10 23.33 4.40
C ARG A 178 -11.71 24.79 4.48
N ARG A 179 -10.43 25.11 4.66
CA ARG A 179 -9.93 26.51 4.71
C ARG A 179 -10.18 27.26 3.41
N LEU A 180 -10.03 26.60 2.25
CA LEU A 180 -10.27 27.21 0.95
C LEU A 180 -11.76 27.41 0.65
N GLU A 181 -12.61 26.53 1.16
CA GLU A 181 -14.06 26.59 0.96
C GLU A 181 -14.75 27.51 1.97
N GLN A 182 -14.26 27.65 3.20
CA GLN A 182 -14.83 28.56 4.20
C GLN A 182 -14.67 30.04 3.82
N GLY A 183 -13.68 30.38 2.99
CA GLY A 183 -13.60 31.69 2.36
C GLY A 183 -14.76 32.04 1.41
N ARG A 184 -15.74 31.14 1.23
CA ARG A 184 -16.95 31.36 0.40
C ARG A 184 -18.11 32.04 1.14
N ASP A 185 -18.26 31.86 2.45
CA ASP A 185 -19.52 32.16 3.15
C ASP A 185 -19.51 33.45 3.99
N GLU A 186 -18.34 34.02 4.30
CA GLU A 186 -18.24 35.25 5.10
C GLU A 186 -18.26 36.52 4.22
N GLY A 187 -19.47 36.89 3.75
CA GLY A 187 -19.92 38.29 3.61
C GLY A 187 -19.13 39.31 2.76
N GLY A 188 -18.06 38.90 2.07
CA GLY A 188 -17.21 39.79 1.27
C GLY A 188 -16.96 39.19 -0.10
N THR A 189 -16.97 40.03 -1.12
CA THR A 189 -16.65 39.78 -2.54
C THR A 189 -15.24 39.23 -2.80
N SER A 190 -14.76 38.22 -2.05
CA SER A 190 -13.55 37.49 -2.40
C SER A 190 -13.92 36.41 -3.42
N ALA A 191 -14.08 36.83 -4.67
CA ALA A 191 -14.17 35.92 -5.80
C ALA A 191 -12.99 34.92 -5.72
N MET A 192 -13.29 33.62 -5.84
CA MET A 192 -12.26 32.58 -5.79
C MET A 192 -11.20 32.88 -6.85
N THR A 193 -9.97 33.16 -6.43
CA THR A 193 -8.88 33.41 -7.39
C THR A 193 -8.63 32.14 -8.21
N PRO A 194 -8.16 32.26 -9.48
CA PRO A 194 -7.78 31.10 -10.28
C PRO A 194 -6.85 30.13 -9.55
N ASP A 195 -5.91 30.65 -8.74
CA ASP A 195 -5.01 29.85 -7.91
C ASP A 195 -5.75 29.01 -6.86
N LYS A 196 -6.72 29.60 -6.15
CA LYS A 196 -7.54 28.87 -5.17
C LYS A 196 -8.40 27.81 -5.84
N ILE A 197 -9.00 28.10 -7.01
CA ILE A 197 -9.77 27.11 -7.79
C ILE A 197 -8.88 25.93 -8.19
N ASN A 198 -7.68 26.22 -8.70
CA ASN A 198 -6.72 25.20 -9.09
C ASN A 198 -6.26 24.37 -7.88
N ALA A 199 -5.95 25.02 -6.75
CA ALA A 199 -5.57 24.34 -5.52
C ALA A 199 -6.67 23.38 -5.02
N VAL A 200 -7.93 23.82 -4.97
CA VAL A 200 -9.08 22.96 -4.60
C VAL A 200 -9.18 21.75 -5.54
N THR A 201 -9.05 21.97 -6.84
CA THR A 201 -9.11 20.91 -7.86
C THR A 201 -7.99 19.88 -7.66
N VAL A 202 -6.75 20.35 -7.44
CA VAL A 202 -5.59 19.51 -7.18
C VAL A 202 -5.79 18.71 -5.89
N ILE A 203 -6.19 19.35 -4.79
CA ILE A 203 -6.39 18.70 -3.49
C ILE A 203 -7.43 17.57 -3.60
N ARG A 204 -8.59 17.84 -4.21
CA ARG A 204 -9.65 16.83 -4.41
C ARG A 204 -9.13 15.63 -5.19
N ARG A 205 -8.45 15.87 -6.32
CA ARG A 205 -7.87 14.81 -7.16
C ARG A 205 -6.86 13.95 -6.41
N LEU A 206 -6.02 14.56 -5.58
CA LEU A 206 -5.02 13.85 -4.79
C LEU A 206 -5.68 13.03 -3.68
N LEU A 207 -6.66 13.58 -2.97
CA LEU A 207 -7.43 12.84 -1.96
C LEU A 207 -8.17 11.63 -2.55
N GLU A 208 -8.81 11.78 -3.70
CA GLU A 208 -9.39 10.65 -4.43
C GLU A 208 -8.36 9.59 -4.80
N SER A 209 -7.15 10.01 -5.17
CA SER A 209 -6.06 9.09 -5.51
C SER A 209 -5.57 8.33 -4.28
N VAL A 210 -5.49 8.97 -3.11
CA VAL A 210 -5.21 8.30 -1.83
C VAL A 210 -6.28 7.24 -1.54
N ASN A 211 -7.57 7.60 -1.68
CA ASN A 211 -8.66 6.65 -1.42
C ASN A 211 -8.62 5.45 -2.37
N ARG A 212 -8.42 5.70 -3.68
CA ARG A 212 -8.26 4.62 -4.68
C ARG A 212 -7.08 3.71 -4.34
N ARG A 213 -5.93 4.31 -3.98
CA ARG A 213 -4.72 3.56 -3.59
C ARG A 213 -4.98 2.71 -2.34
N GLN A 214 -5.71 3.23 -1.37
CA GLN A 214 -6.07 2.51 -0.15
C GLN A 214 -6.96 1.30 -0.47
N THR A 215 -8.01 1.47 -1.29
CA THR A 215 -8.88 0.35 -1.71
C THR A 215 -8.11 -0.73 -2.45
N GLN A 216 -7.26 -0.34 -3.42
CA GLN A 216 -6.39 -1.28 -4.14
C GLN A 216 -5.51 -2.07 -3.19
N MET A 217 -4.90 -1.39 -2.22
CA MET A 217 -4.07 -2.07 -1.24
C MET A 217 -4.88 -3.04 -0.39
N ASP A 218 -6.03 -2.62 0.15
CA ASP A 218 -6.87 -3.48 0.98
C ASP A 218 -7.33 -4.75 0.24
N ASP A 219 -7.58 -4.67 -1.06
CA ASP A 219 -7.93 -5.84 -1.88
C ASP A 219 -6.74 -6.78 -2.07
N MET A 220 -5.54 -6.26 -2.39
CA MET A 220 -4.32 -7.07 -2.47
C MET A 220 -3.98 -7.73 -1.13
N TRP A 221 -4.11 -7.00 -0.02
CA TRP A 221 -3.89 -7.52 1.33
C TRP A 221 -4.86 -8.67 1.66
N ARG A 222 -6.13 -8.54 1.25
CA ARG A 222 -7.16 -9.55 1.45
C ARG A 222 -6.88 -10.82 0.64
N GLU A 223 -6.51 -10.66 -0.63
CA GLU A 223 -6.15 -11.79 -1.49
C GLU A 223 -4.95 -12.54 -0.94
N ARG A 224 -3.87 -11.82 -0.60
CA ARG A 224 -2.67 -12.43 -0.03
C ARG A 224 -2.95 -13.10 1.32
N ARG A 225 -3.79 -12.50 2.17
CA ARG A 225 -4.21 -13.11 3.43
C ARG A 225 -4.92 -14.44 3.21
N ALA A 226 -5.84 -14.50 2.24
CA ALA A 226 -6.54 -15.74 1.92
C ALA A 226 -5.58 -16.85 1.47
N VAL A 227 -4.55 -16.51 0.69
CA VAL A 227 -3.49 -17.46 0.30
C VAL A 227 -2.68 -17.94 1.51
N LEU A 228 -2.29 -17.04 2.42
CA LEU A 228 -1.56 -17.40 3.63
C LEU A 228 -2.38 -18.29 4.57
N GLU A 229 -3.67 -17.98 4.76
CA GLU A 229 -4.60 -18.79 5.55
C GLU A 229 -4.77 -20.19 4.96
N GLN A 230 -4.94 -20.31 3.64
CA GLN A 230 -5.00 -21.61 2.96
C GLN A 230 -3.67 -22.37 3.06
N THR A 231 -2.55 -21.67 2.96
CA THR A 231 -1.21 -22.29 3.13
C THR A 231 -1.04 -22.85 4.54
N LEU A 232 -1.43 -22.11 5.57
CA LEU A 232 -1.40 -22.57 6.95
C LEU A 232 -2.33 -23.78 7.16
N GLU A 233 -3.57 -23.70 6.68
CA GLU A 233 -4.53 -24.81 6.71
C GLU A 233 -3.94 -26.08 6.06
N LEU A 234 -3.26 -25.94 4.92
CA LEU A 234 -2.54 -27.01 4.24
C LEU A 234 -1.41 -27.59 5.11
N ARG A 235 -0.55 -26.77 5.72
CA ARG A 235 0.56 -27.27 6.57
C ARG A 235 0.08 -28.05 7.78
N VAL A 236 -0.98 -27.56 8.44
CA VAL A 236 -1.60 -28.26 9.57
C VAL A 236 -2.14 -29.62 9.11
N PHE A 237 -2.80 -29.65 7.96
CA PHE A 237 -3.30 -30.88 7.36
C PHE A 237 -2.18 -31.86 7.01
N GLU A 238 -1.12 -31.40 6.34
CA GLU A 238 0.02 -32.23 5.96
C GLU A 238 0.70 -32.84 7.18
N LYS A 239 0.92 -32.06 8.25
CA LYS A 239 1.49 -32.54 9.51
C LYS A 239 0.63 -33.65 10.13
N ALA A 240 -0.70 -33.45 10.17
CA ALA A 240 -1.63 -34.45 10.68
C ALA A 240 -1.67 -35.72 9.79
N LEU A 241 -1.64 -35.54 8.47
CA LEU A 241 -1.61 -36.64 7.50
C LEU A 241 -0.32 -37.47 7.64
N GLN A 242 0.83 -36.81 7.78
CA GLN A 242 2.11 -37.49 8.03
C GLN A 242 2.09 -38.28 9.33
N LYS A 243 1.47 -37.75 10.39
CA LYS A 243 1.35 -38.45 11.68
C LYS A 243 0.61 -39.77 11.52
N VAL A 244 -0.57 -39.77 10.90
CA VAL A 244 -1.37 -41.00 10.69
C VAL A 244 -0.67 -41.95 9.72
N ARG A 245 -0.13 -41.44 8.61
CA ARG A 245 0.57 -42.23 7.60
C ARG A 245 1.84 -42.89 8.16
N GLY A 246 2.64 -42.12 8.89
CA GLY A 246 3.87 -42.59 9.52
C GLY A 246 3.59 -43.64 10.59
N TRP A 247 2.56 -43.41 11.42
CA TRP A 247 2.13 -44.40 12.41
C TRP A 247 1.66 -45.70 11.75
N LEU A 248 0.82 -45.62 10.72
CA LEU A 248 0.31 -46.80 10.03
C LEU A 248 1.44 -47.59 9.36
N LYS A 249 2.41 -46.91 8.74
CA LYS A 249 3.58 -47.55 8.14
C LYS A 249 4.44 -48.23 9.21
N ALA A 250 4.86 -47.51 10.24
CA ALA A 250 5.80 -48.03 11.23
C ALA A 250 5.19 -49.11 12.14
N ARG A 251 3.95 -48.91 12.61
CA ARG A 251 3.33 -49.73 13.65
C ARG A 251 2.28 -50.71 13.11
N GLY A 252 1.63 -50.35 12.00
CA GLY A 252 0.72 -51.26 11.31
C GLY A 252 1.46 -52.46 10.72
N GLU A 253 2.62 -52.22 10.10
CA GLU A 253 3.46 -53.30 9.55
C GLU A 253 4.03 -54.21 10.65
N GLU A 254 4.48 -53.64 11.78
CA GLU A 254 4.95 -54.39 12.96
C GLU A 254 3.86 -55.33 13.51
N THR A 255 2.62 -54.85 13.64
CA THR A 255 1.49 -55.65 14.14
C THR A 255 1.03 -56.73 13.16
N LEU A 256 1.13 -56.44 11.86
CA LEU A 256 0.87 -57.46 10.83
C LEU A 256 1.94 -58.56 10.84
N SER A 257 3.17 -58.24 11.23
CA SER A 257 4.30 -59.18 11.27
C SER A 257 4.25 -60.12 12.48
N SER A 258 3.69 -59.69 13.62
CA SER A 258 3.51 -60.53 14.81
C SER A 258 2.18 -61.30 14.85
N ARG A 259 1.49 -61.40 13.71
CA ARG A 259 0.11 -61.93 13.64
C ARG A 259 -0.07 -63.35 14.19
N ASN A 260 0.97 -64.19 14.11
CA ASN A 260 0.91 -65.61 14.50
C ASN A 260 1.26 -65.87 15.97
N ASP A 261 1.72 -64.88 16.71
CA ASP A 261 2.04 -65.05 18.13
C ASP A 261 0.75 -65.00 18.97
N ILE A 262 0.45 -66.11 19.66
CA ILE A 262 -0.78 -66.35 20.41
C ILE A 262 -0.55 -66.80 21.86
N GLY A 263 0.71 -66.86 22.31
CA GLY A 263 1.11 -67.38 23.62
C GLY A 263 1.16 -68.92 23.64
N GLU A 264 2.03 -69.47 24.49
CA GLU A 264 2.19 -70.92 24.68
C GLU A 264 1.51 -71.43 25.97
N ASP A 265 1.21 -70.50 26.89
CA ASP A 265 0.56 -70.76 28.17
C ASP A 265 -0.41 -69.63 28.53
N LEU A 266 -1.13 -69.78 29.65
CA LEU A 266 -2.12 -68.78 30.07
C LEU A 266 -1.49 -67.40 30.32
N ASP A 267 -0.32 -67.35 30.96
CA ASP A 267 0.26 -66.12 31.45
C ASP A 267 0.83 -65.30 30.27
N SER A 268 1.51 -65.96 29.32
CA SER A 268 1.97 -65.39 28.05
C SER A 268 0.81 -64.92 27.17
N THR A 269 -0.27 -65.70 27.09
CA THR A 269 -1.47 -65.33 26.32
C THR A 269 -2.18 -64.12 26.92
N GLN A 270 -2.28 -64.03 28.25
CA GLN A 270 -2.82 -62.85 28.94
C GLN A 270 -1.98 -61.59 28.65
N LEU A 271 -0.65 -61.71 28.71
CA LEU A 271 0.25 -60.62 28.39
C LEU A 271 0.07 -60.13 26.94
N ILE A 272 -0.01 -61.05 25.97
CA ILE A 272 -0.25 -60.73 24.56
C ILE A 272 -1.61 -60.04 24.38
N GLN A 273 -2.66 -60.50 25.07
CA GLN A 273 -3.99 -59.87 25.04
C GLN A 273 -3.96 -58.44 25.58
N GLU A 274 -3.25 -58.19 26.68
CA GLU A 274 -3.11 -56.84 27.22
C GLU A 274 -2.35 -55.91 26.28
N GLN A 275 -1.24 -56.39 25.70
CA GLN A 275 -0.47 -55.65 24.70
C GLN A 275 -1.32 -55.30 23.49
N HIS A 276 -2.12 -56.27 23.00
CA HIS A 276 -3.05 -56.07 21.90
C HIS A 276 -4.10 -55.00 22.25
N ASN A 277 -4.74 -55.08 23.42
CA ASN A 277 -5.73 -54.08 23.87
C ASN A 277 -5.13 -52.66 23.93
N LYS A 278 -3.90 -52.53 24.46
CA LYS A 278 -3.17 -51.25 24.50
C LYS A 278 -2.89 -50.73 23.09
N PHE A 279 -2.56 -51.61 22.15
CA PHE A 279 -2.32 -51.25 20.76
C PHE A 279 -3.60 -50.81 20.05
N GLU A 280 -4.71 -51.51 20.24
CA GLU A 280 -6.01 -51.14 19.67
C GLU A 280 -6.51 -49.78 20.16
N ALA A 281 -6.28 -49.44 21.44
CA ALA A 281 -6.59 -48.11 21.95
C ALA A 281 -5.82 -47.02 21.18
N LYS A 282 -4.54 -47.25 20.85
CA LYS A 282 -3.74 -46.34 20.03
C LYS A 282 -4.24 -46.29 18.57
N ALA A 283 -4.61 -47.43 17.99
CA ALA A 283 -5.20 -47.50 16.66
C ALA A 283 -6.50 -46.68 16.57
N LYS A 284 -7.38 -46.81 17.57
CA LYS A 284 -8.62 -46.02 17.66
C LYS A 284 -8.35 -44.50 17.70
N SER A 285 -7.32 -44.07 18.42
CA SER A 285 -6.90 -42.66 18.42
C SER A 285 -6.45 -42.19 17.02
N MET A 286 -5.72 -43.01 16.28
CA MET A 286 -5.32 -42.70 14.90
C MET A 286 -6.50 -42.70 13.92
N TYR A 287 -7.48 -43.57 14.11
CA TYR A 287 -8.73 -43.55 13.36
C TYR A 287 -9.52 -42.24 13.55
N ASN A 288 -9.57 -41.75 14.80
CA ASN A 288 -10.20 -40.45 15.09
C ASN A 288 -9.46 -39.31 14.36
N ASN A 289 -8.12 -39.31 14.36
CA ASN A 289 -7.33 -38.33 13.61
C ASN A 289 -7.61 -38.40 12.10
N LEU A 290 -7.75 -39.61 11.54
CA LEU A 290 -8.12 -39.82 10.13
C LEU A 290 -9.52 -39.30 9.82
N THR A 291 -10.47 -39.50 10.72
CA THR A 291 -11.83 -38.96 10.60
C THR A 291 -11.82 -37.44 10.61
N GLN A 292 -11.00 -36.83 11.47
CA GLN A 292 -10.79 -35.38 11.48
C GLN A 292 -10.17 -34.89 10.16
N LEU A 293 -9.13 -35.56 9.65
CA LEU A 293 -8.53 -35.26 8.34
C LEU A 293 -9.57 -35.30 7.21
N ARG A 294 -10.46 -36.30 7.21
CA ARG A 294 -11.56 -36.38 6.23
C ARG A 294 -12.48 -35.17 6.30
N ARG A 295 -12.94 -34.80 7.50
CA ARG A 295 -13.77 -33.60 7.71
C ARG A 295 -13.05 -32.32 7.28
N MET A 296 -11.74 -32.22 7.51
CA MET A 296 -10.95 -31.09 7.05
C MET A 296 -10.91 -31.03 5.51
N ALA A 297 -10.67 -32.16 4.85
CA ALA A 297 -10.64 -32.24 3.38
C ALA A 297 -12.00 -31.88 2.76
N ASP A 298 -13.11 -32.34 3.34
CA ASP A 298 -14.46 -31.99 2.89
C ASP A 298 -14.73 -30.48 3.05
N ARG A 299 -14.28 -29.88 4.15
CA ARG A 299 -14.38 -28.43 4.36
C ARG A 299 -13.53 -27.64 3.36
N PHE A 300 -12.33 -28.11 3.02
CA PHE A 300 -11.48 -27.49 2.01
C PHE A 300 -12.15 -27.47 0.63
N ALA A 301 -12.84 -28.56 0.24
CA ALA A 301 -13.64 -28.57 -0.97
C ALA A 301 -14.79 -27.54 -0.91
N GLY A 302 -15.51 -27.45 0.21
CA GLY A 302 -16.57 -26.46 0.39
C GLY A 302 -16.10 -25.00 0.33
N LYS A 303 -14.83 -24.73 0.69
CA LYS A 303 -14.20 -23.40 0.61
C LYS A 303 -13.49 -23.12 -0.72
N SER A 304 -13.52 -24.03 -1.70
CA SER A 304 -12.72 -23.93 -2.94
C SER A 304 -11.21 -23.74 -2.68
N HIS A 305 -10.68 -24.42 -1.65
CA HIS A 305 -9.26 -24.38 -1.31
C HIS A 305 -8.41 -24.95 -2.46
N PHE A 306 -7.29 -24.30 -2.81
CA PHE A 306 -6.49 -24.67 -4.00
C PHE A 306 -6.02 -26.13 -4.04
N ALA A 307 -5.70 -26.72 -2.88
CA ALA A 307 -5.27 -28.12 -2.75
C ALA A 307 -6.39 -29.16 -2.55
N ALA A 308 -7.67 -28.78 -2.50
CA ALA A 308 -8.77 -29.62 -1.99
C ALA A 308 -8.83 -31.03 -2.63
N ASP A 309 -8.85 -31.12 -3.97
CA ASP A 309 -8.97 -32.39 -4.69
C ASP A 309 -7.81 -33.36 -4.40
N THR A 310 -6.60 -32.82 -4.29
CA THR A 310 -5.40 -33.61 -3.99
C THR A 310 -5.46 -34.14 -2.57
N LEU A 311 -5.88 -33.32 -1.61
CA LEU A 311 -6.00 -33.71 -0.20
C LEU A 311 -7.12 -34.75 0.00
N GLN A 312 -8.26 -34.59 -0.67
CA GLN A 312 -9.35 -35.58 -0.65
C GLN A 312 -8.90 -36.94 -1.17
N ARG A 313 -8.18 -36.98 -2.30
CA ARG A 313 -7.62 -38.23 -2.85
C ARG A 313 -6.62 -38.87 -1.90
N GLN A 314 -5.75 -38.08 -1.27
CA GLN A 314 -4.77 -38.58 -0.31
C GLN A 314 -5.45 -39.19 0.93
N VAL A 315 -6.47 -38.53 1.48
CA VAL A 315 -7.23 -39.05 2.62
C VAL A 315 -8.00 -40.30 2.25
N ALA A 316 -8.70 -40.32 1.11
CA ALA A 316 -9.42 -41.51 0.64
C ALA A 316 -8.49 -42.73 0.54
N LYS A 317 -7.32 -42.55 -0.07
CA LYS A 317 -6.30 -43.61 -0.16
C LYS A 317 -5.80 -44.07 1.21
N LEU A 318 -5.59 -43.15 2.15
CA LEU A 318 -5.19 -43.48 3.52
C LEU A 318 -6.31 -44.21 4.27
N SER A 319 -7.57 -43.80 4.10
CA SER A 319 -8.75 -44.47 4.65
C SER A 319 -8.89 -45.90 4.18
N THR A 320 -8.69 -46.18 2.89
CA THR A 320 -8.69 -47.57 2.38
C THR A 320 -7.58 -48.41 3.04
N LYS A 321 -6.37 -47.86 3.18
CA LYS A 321 -5.26 -48.56 3.85
C LYS A 321 -5.56 -48.82 5.33
N PHE A 322 -6.10 -47.82 6.03
CA PHE A 322 -6.43 -47.92 7.43
C PHE A 322 -7.54 -48.94 7.69
N SER A 323 -8.59 -48.95 6.87
CA SER A 323 -9.68 -49.94 6.95
C SER A 323 -9.17 -51.38 6.76
N ARG A 324 -8.23 -51.61 5.82
CA ARG A 324 -7.57 -52.92 5.69
C ARG A 324 -6.82 -53.29 6.96
N PHE A 325 -6.06 -52.37 7.54
CA PHE A 325 -5.36 -52.60 8.80
C PHE A 325 -6.31 -52.91 9.96
N GLU A 326 -7.42 -52.19 10.10
CA GLU A 326 -8.42 -52.46 11.13
C GLU A 326 -9.03 -53.86 11.00
N ASN A 327 -9.30 -54.32 9.78
CA ASN A 327 -9.78 -55.69 9.56
C ASN A 327 -8.78 -56.74 10.06
N HIS A 328 -7.48 -56.55 9.79
CA HIS A 328 -6.43 -57.45 10.29
C HIS A 328 -6.30 -57.38 11.81
N LEU A 329 -6.44 -56.19 12.38
CA LEU A 329 -6.38 -55.99 13.82
C LEU A 329 -7.53 -56.71 14.53
N GLY A 330 -8.75 -56.61 13.99
CA GLY A 330 -9.92 -57.33 14.47
C GLY A 330 -9.79 -58.86 14.35
N GLU A 331 -9.16 -59.35 13.27
CA GLU A 331 -8.89 -60.78 13.11
C GLU A 331 -7.86 -61.27 14.14
N ARG A 332 -6.78 -60.51 14.38
CA ARG A 332 -5.82 -60.84 15.44
C ARG A 332 -6.50 -60.84 16.82
N ARG A 333 -7.39 -59.88 17.10
CA ARG A 333 -8.18 -59.87 18.35
C ARG A 333 -8.93 -61.19 18.53
N ARG A 334 -9.62 -61.67 17.49
CA ARG A 334 -10.37 -62.93 17.53
C ARG A 334 -9.47 -64.13 17.88
N ILE A 335 -8.30 -64.21 17.27
CA ILE A 335 -7.33 -65.28 17.50
C ILE A 335 -6.79 -65.24 18.93
N VAL A 336 -6.33 -64.08 19.41
CA VAL A 336 -5.75 -63.95 20.76
C VAL A 336 -6.79 -64.25 21.84
N VAL A 337 -8.02 -63.73 21.69
CA VAL A 337 -9.14 -64.06 22.60
C VAL A 337 -9.47 -65.56 22.56
N GLY A 338 -9.39 -66.19 21.39
CA GLY A 338 -9.58 -67.63 21.23
C GLY A 338 -8.52 -68.45 21.97
N SER A 339 -7.25 -68.07 21.82
CA SER A 339 -6.13 -68.69 22.55
C SER A 339 -6.30 -68.56 24.07
N LEU A 340 -6.71 -67.38 24.53
CA LEU A 340 -6.94 -67.15 25.96
C LEU A 340 -8.03 -68.07 26.51
N ARG A 341 -9.14 -68.21 25.77
CA ARG A 341 -10.23 -69.12 26.14
C ARG A 341 -9.75 -70.57 26.21
N PHE A 342 -8.97 -71.02 25.24
CA PHE A 342 -8.38 -72.35 25.22
C PHE A 342 -7.53 -72.60 26.47
N HIS A 343 -6.58 -71.73 26.78
CA HIS A 343 -5.71 -71.89 27.96
C HIS A 343 -6.47 -71.76 29.29
N THR A 344 -7.55 -70.99 29.36
CA THR A 344 -8.41 -70.95 30.56
C THR A 344 -9.20 -72.24 30.76
N SER A 345 -9.71 -72.85 29.68
CA SER A 345 -10.52 -74.09 29.77
C SER A 345 -9.72 -75.36 30.09
N TYR A 346 -8.38 -75.32 30.00
CA TYR A 346 -7.50 -76.44 30.35
C TYR A 346 -6.81 -76.27 31.73
N LYS A 347 -7.06 -75.15 32.44
CA LYS A 347 -6.66 -74.95 33.85
C LYS A 347 -7.81 -75.25 34.83
N GLU A 348 -9.03 -75.43 34.34
CA GLU A 348 -10.16 -76.05 35.05
C GLU A 348 -10.14 -77.57 34.84
#